data_AF-A0A2T6GBI6-F1
#
_entry.id   AF-A0A2T6GBI6-F1
#
_cell.length_a   1.000
_cell.length_b   1.000
_cell.length_c   1.000
_cell.angle_alpha   90.00
_cell.angle_beta   90.00
_cell.angle_gamma   90.00
#
_symmetry.space_group_name_H-M   'P 1'
#
loop_
_entity.id
_entity.type
_entity.pdbx_description
1 polymer ?
#
loop_
_entity_poly.entity_id
_entity_poly.type
_entity_poly.pdbx_seq_one_letter_code
_entity_poly.pdbx_strand_id
1 'polypeptide(L)'
;MNTLSRVANIPEAPTHALRMIDNWCGERDLVFLFAFERDGAFYSHESGKPVLQYEGDEVLQAWPLTIEQKCDHCGAEGPLLPTPEGSHCETCYDQVMGEGAQESRSCDDADTHAN
;
A
#
# COMPACT_ATOMS: atom_id res chain seq x y z
N MET A 1 -4.30 -15.10 30.38
CA MET A 1 -3.87 -13.79 29.87
C MET A 1 -3.13 -14.06 28.58
N ASN A 2 -3.65 -13.61 27.45
CA ASN A 2 -3.03 -13.85 26.14
C ASN A 2 -1.96 -12.77 25.95
N THR A 3 -0.70 -13.10 26.19
CA THR A 3 0.40 -12.13 26.11
C THR A 3 0.69 -11.84 24.65
N LEU A 4 0.08 -10.79 24.09
CA LEU A 4 0.39 -10.33 22.75
C LEU A 4 1.89 -9.98 22.71
N SER A 5 2.64 -10.74 21.94
CA SER A 5 4.09 -10.61 21.81
C SER A 5 4.42 -9.85 20.54
N ARG A 6 5.63 -9.27 20.48
CA ARG A 6 6.13 -8.61 19.27
C ARG A 6 6.04 -9.56 18.06
N VAL A 7 5.50 -9.05 16.95
CA VAL A 7 5.44 -9.76 15.67
C VAL A 7 6.74 -9.51 14.89
N ALA A 8 7.38 -10.58 14.41
CA ALA A 8 8.60 -10.49 13.63
C ALA A 8 8.35 -10.16 12.15
N ASN A 9 7.26 -10.66 11.58
CA ASN A 9 6.86 -10.40 10.20
C ASN A 9 5.96 -9.16 10.16
N ILE A 10 6.59 -7.99 10.16
CA ILE A 10 5.91 -6.71 9.98
C ILE A 10 5.60 -6.56 8.47
N PRO A 11 4.36 -6.23 8.08
CA PRO A 11 4.03 -5.98 6.68
C PRO A 11 4.79 -4.77 6.13
N GLU A 12 5.07 -4.76 4.82
CA GLU A 12 5.83 -3.68 4.18
C GLU A 12 5.13 -2.31 4.32
N ALA A 13 3.80 -2.30 4.20
CA ALA A 13 2.98 -1.11 4.35
C ALA A 13 2.11 -1.17 5.63
N PRO A 14 1.91 -0.04 6.33
CA PRO A 14 0.93 0.04 7.40
C PRO A 14 -0.49 -0.03 6.83
N THR A 15 -1.40 -0.69 7.56
CA THR A 15 -2.82 -0.76 7.16
C THR A 15 -3.64 0.37 7.76
N HIS A 16 -3.17 0.98 8.85
CA HIS A 16 -3.92 1.96 9.63
C HIS A 16 -3.03 3.09 10.15
N ALA A 17 -3.60 4.29 10.26
CA ALA A 17 -3.09 5.36 11.10
C ALA A 17 -3.93 5.42 12.37
N LEU A 18 -3.29 5.52 13.54
CA LEU A 18 -3.96 5.55 14.83
C LEU A 18 -3.70 6.87 15.55
N ARG A 19 -4.72 7.33 16.27
CA ARG A 19 -4.61 8.32 17.34
C ARG A 19 -4.97 7.61 18.65
N MET A 20 -4.03 7.61 19.60
CA MET A 20 -4.15 6.83 20.82
C MET A 20 -3.63 7.57 22.06
N ILE A 21 -3.98 7.05 23.22
CA ILE A 21 -3.36 7.35 24.50
C ILE A 21 -2.28 6.31 24.77
N ASP A 22 -1.05 6.77 25.00
CA ASP A 22 0.07 5.97 25.52
C ASP A 22 0.21 6.22 27.03
N ASN A 23 0.16 5.15 27.82
CA ASN A 23 0.25 5.21 29.26
C ASN A 23 1.48 4.47 29.81
N TRP A 24 2.54 4.30 29.01
CA TRP A 24 3.80 3.70 29.48
C TRP A 24 4.25 4.30 30.83
N CYS A 25 4.36 5.62 30.93
CA CYS A 25 4.84 6.30 32.14
C CYS A 25 3.74 6.67 33.15
N GLY A 26 2.46 6.41 32.83
CA GLY A 26 1.32 6.83 33.68
C GLY A 26 0.77 8.23 33.38
N GLU A 27 1.33 8.97 32.41
CA GLU A 27 0.92 10.36 32.11
C GLU A 27 -0.20 10.47 31.05
N ARG A 28 -0.57 9.36 30.39
CA ARG A 28 -1.63 9.30 29.37
C ARG A 28 -1.41 10.26 28.19
N ASP A 29 -0.26 10.17 27.56
CA ASP A 29 0.12 11.03 26.44
C ASP A 29 -0.68 10.73 25.17
N LEU A 30 -1.01 11.77 24.39
CA LEU A 30 -1.66 11.62 23.09
C LEU A 30 -0.61 11.37 22.01
N VAL A 31 -0.69 10.22 21.33
CA VAL A 31 0.28 9.77 20.32
C VAL A 31 -0.44 9.45 19.00
N PHE A 32 0.25 9.73 17.89
CA PHE A 32 -0.13 9.32 16.54
C PHE A 32 0.90 8.36 16.01
N LEU A 33 0.47 7.21 15.48
CA LEU A 33 1.39 6.22 14.93
C LEU A 33 0.77 5.43 13.77
N PHE A 34 1.63 4.82 12.96
CA PHE A 34 1.22 3.85 11.95
C PHE A 34 1.16 2.45 12.54
N ALA A 35 0.08 1.73 12.22
CA ALA A 35 -0.18 0.39 12.73
C ALA A 35 -0.61 -0.55 11.61
N PHE A 36 -0.47 -1.83 11.89
CA PHE A 36 -1.11 -2.89 11.14
C PHE A 36 -2.03 -3.71 12.03
N GLU A 37 -3.16 -4.12 11.48
CA GLU A 37 -4.08 -5.03 12.17
C GLU A 37 -3.71 -6.48 11.87
N ARG A 38 -3.70 -7.31 12.91
CA ARG A 38 -3.53 -8.76 12.80
C ARG A 38 -4.36 -9.45 13.87
N ASP A 39 -5.16 -10.43 13.46
CA ASP A 39 -6.01 -11.22 14.36
C ASP A 39 -6.91 -10.37 15.28
N GLY A 40 -7.37 -9.21 14.79
CA GLY A 40 -8.20 -8.25 15.53
C GLY A 40 -7.44 -7.37 16.52
N ALA A 41 -6.10 -7.38 16.50
CA ALA A 41 -5.26 -6.54 17.35
C ALA A 41 -4.37 -5.62 16.51
N PHE A 42 -4.17 -4.39 16.99
CA PHE A 42 -3.25 -3.43 16.36
C PHE A 42 -1.82 -3.62 16.86
N TYR A 43 -0.89 -3.59 15.92
CA TYR A 43 0.54 -3.63 16.16
C TYR A 43 1.21 -2.41 15.52
N SER A 44 2.17 -1.81 16.23
CA SER A 44 3.00 -0.72 15.71
C SER A 44 3.74 -1.19 14.47
N HIS A 45 3.63 -0.46 13.36
CA HIS A 45 4.32 -0.77 12.10
C HIS A 45 5.83 -0.59 12.24
N GLU A 46 6.30 0.34 13.06
CA GLU A 46 7.72 0.59 13.25
C GLU A 46 8.42 -0.50 14.10
N SER A 47 7.74 -0.97 15.14
CA SER A 47 8.37 -1.86 16.13
C SER A 47 7.86 -3.30 16.08
N GLY A 48 6.68 -3.55 15.51
CA GLY A 48 5.98 -4.82 15.57
C GLY A 48 5.44 -5.17 16.96
N LYS A 49 5.52 -4.25 17.93
CA LYS A 49 4.94 -4.45 19.27
C LYS A 49 3.44 -4.17 19.24
N PRO A 50 2.64 -4.80 20.12
CA PRO A 50 1.22 -4.46 20.23
C PRO A 50 1.06 -2.98 20.57
N VAL A 51 -0.01 -2.36 20.08
CA VAL A 51 -0.29 -0.94 20.35
C VAL A 51 -0.73 -0.74 21.80
N LEU A 52 -1.60 -1.61 22.31
CA LEU A 52 -2.04 -1.61 23.71
C LEU A 52 -1.09 -2.50 24.53
N GLN A 53 -0.05 -1.91 25.12
CA GLN A 53 0.97 -2.61 25.90
C GLN A 53 0.80 -2.42 27.40
N TYR A 54 0.37 -1.23 27.79
CA TYR A 54 0.30 -0.80 29.18
C TYR A 54 -1.14 -0.61 29.61
N GLU A 55 -1.40 -0.82 30.90
CA GLU A 55 -2.72 -0.56 31.47
C GLU A 55 -3.03 0.93 31.33
N GLY A 56 -4.17 1.25 30.70
CA GLY A 56 -4.58 2.63 30.45
C GLY A 56 -4.29 3.14 29.03
N ASP A 57 -3.60 2.36 28.20
CA ASP A 57 -3.50 2.63 26.76
C ASP A 57 -4.89 2.55 26.11
N GLU A 58 -5.16 3.44 25.15
CA GLU A 58 -6.46 3.51 24.51
C GLU A 58 -6.36 3.99 23.06
N VAL A 59 -6.90 3.22 22.12
CA VAL A 59 -7.06 3.70 20.74
C VAL A 59 -8.31 4.58 20.68
N LEU A 60 -8.11 5.88 20.42
CA LEU A 60 -9.21 6.83 20.33
C LEU A 60 -9.83 6.85 18.94
N GLN A 61 -8.99 6.80 17.89
CA GLN A 61 -9.41 6.79 16.50
C GLN A 61 -8.47 5.93 15.66
N ALA A 62 -9.04 5.24 14.67
CA ALA A 62 -8.32 4.46 13.68
C ALA A 62 -8.78 4.85 12.28
N TRP A 63 -7.84 5.18 11.40
CA TRP A 63 -8.09 5.48 9.99
C TRP A 63 -7.48 4.37 9.13
N PRO A 64 -8.28 3.65 8.33
CA PRO A 64 -7.74 2.69 7.37
C PRO A 64 -6.95 3.42 6.28
N LEU A 65 -5.77 2.90 5.94
CA LEU A 65 -4.86 3.45 4.93
C LEU A 65 -4.91 2.68 3.60
N THR A 66 -5.78 1.67 3.49
CA THR A 66 -6.03 0.99 2.22
C THR A 66 -6.73 1.94 1.27
N ILE A 67 -6.02 2.35 0.22
CA ILE A 67 -6.63 2.87 -0.99
C ILE A 67 -7.20 1.63 -1.70
N GLU A 68 -8.50 1.60 -1.97
CA GLU A 68 -9.09 0.57 -2.83
C GLU A 68 -8.43 0.67 -4.21
N GLN A 69 -7.44 -0.17 -4.48
CA GLN A 69 -6.77 -0.24 -5.77
C GLN A 69 -7.72 -0.94 -6.74
N LYS A 70 -8.52 -0.14 -7.46
CA LYS A 70 -9.42 -0.58 -8.52
C LYS A 70 -8.87 -0.11 -9.86
N CYS A 71 -9.07 -0.92 -10.89
CA CYS A 71 -8.77 -0.50 -12.25
C CYS A 71 -9.64 0.70 -12.61
N ASP A 72 -9.03 1.80 -13.06
CA ASP A 72 -9.75 3.03 -13.42
C ASP A 72 -10.71 2.82 -14.61
N HIS A 73 -10.43 1.83 -15.46
CA HIS A 73 -11.25 1.51 -16.63
C HIS A 73 -12.40 0.54 -16.35
N CYS A 74 -12.16 -0.57 -15.62
CA CYS A 74 -13.17 -1.63 -15.43
C CYS A 74 -13.63 -1.82 -13.98
N GLY A 75 -13.01 -1.15 -13.01
CA GLY A 75 -13.33 -1.28 -11.58
C GLY A 75 -12.89 -2.59 -10.94
N ALA A 76 -12.19 -3.46 -11.67
CA ALA A 76 -11.68 -4.73 -11.14
C ALA A 76 -10.67 -4.49 -10.02
N GLU A 77 -10.79 -5.27 -8.96
CA GLU A 77 -9.83 -5.33 -7.85
C GLU A 77 -8.70 -6.31 -8.21
N GLY A 78 -7.45 -5.96 -7.88
CA GLY A 78 -6.31 -6.82 -8.15
C GLY A 78 -5.02 -6.04 -8.41
N PRO A 79 -3.96 -6.73 -8.86
CA PRO A 79 -2.72 -6.07 -9.25
C PRO A 79 -2.98 -5.05 -10.36
N LEU A 80 -2.61 -3.79 -10.12
CA LEU A 80 -2.73 -2.71 -11.09
C LEU A 80 -1.35 -2.37 -11.65
N LEU A 81 -1.33 -2.09 -12.95
CA LEU A 81 -0.18 -1.63 -13.70
C LEU A 81 -0.37 -0.14 -14.01
N PRO A 82 0.67 0.70 -13.83
CA PRO A 82 0.60 2.11 -14.17
C PRO A 82 0.57 2.29 -15.70
N THR A 83 -0.34 3.14 -16.17
CA THR A 83 -0.44 3.60 -17.57
C THR A 83 -0.46 5.14 -17.59
N PRO A 84 -0.27 5.79 -18.76
CA PRO A 84 -0.43 7.25 -18.87
C PRO A 84 -1.83 7.76 -18.45
N GLU A 85 -2.85 6.90 -18.51
CA GLU A 85 -4.25 7.24 -18.23
C GLU A 85 -4.69 6.86 -16.81
N GLY A 86 -3.80 6.29 -15.98
CA GLY A 86 -4.13 5.87 -14.62
C GLY A 86 -3.68 4.44 -14.30
N SER A 87 -4.32 3.82 -13.32
CA SER A 87 -4.01 2.47 -12.84
C SER A 87 -4.94 1.45 -13.46
N HIS A 88 -4.40 0.50 -14.23
CA HIS A 88 -5.20 -0.48 -14.98
C HIS A 88 -4.89 -1.92 -14.56
N CYS A 89 -5.89 -2.81 -14.55
CA CYS A 89 -5.63 -4.24 -14.39
C CYS A 89 -4.87 -4.78 -15.60
N GLU A 90 -4.25 -5.95 -15.49
CA GLU A 90 -3.47 -6.59 -16.57
C GLU A 90 -4.20 -6.61 -17.92
N THR A 91 -5.48 -7.00 -17.92
CA THR A 91 -6.28 -7.04 -19.15
C THR A 91 -6.50 -5.67 -19.78
N CYS A 92 -6.74 -4.64 -18.97
CA CYS A 92 -6.94 -3.28 -19.49
C CYS A 92 -5.61 -2.59 -19.81
N TYR A 93 -4.52 -2.96 -19.12
CA TYR A 93 -3.17 -2.51 -19.46
C TYR A 93 -2.81 -2.93 -20.89
N ASP A 94 -3.05 -4.19 -21.26
CA ASP A 94 -2.80 -4.67 -22.61
C ASP A 94 -3.67 -3.97 -23.67
N GLN A 95 -4.88 -3.52 -23.30
CA GLN A 95 -5.73 -2.73 -24.19
C GLN A 95 -5.16 -1.32 -24.40
N VAL A 96 -4.73 -0.64 -23.32
CA VAL A 96 -4.19 0.72 -23.37
C VAL A 96 -2.79 0.75 -23.99
N MET A 97 -1.96 -0.25 -23.72
CA MET A 97 -0.55 -0.29 -24.14
C MET A 97 -0.32 -1.14 -25.40
N GLY A 98 -1.15 -2.14 -25.66
CA GLY A 98 -1.00 -3.09 -26.77
C GLY A 98 -1.29 -2.52 -28.15
N GLU A 99 -1.97 -1.37 -28.24
CA GLU A 99 -2.12 -0.64 -29.51
C GLU A 99 -0.80 0.06 -29.95
N GLY A 100 0.22 0.14 -29.07
CA GLY A 100 1.55 0.66 -29.41
C GLY A 100 2.55 -0.39 -29.92
N ALA A 101 2.19 -1.67 -29.97
CA ALA A 101 3.07 -2.76 -30.41
C ALA A 101 2.93 -3.14 -31.90
N GLN A 102 2.29 -2.30 -32.72
CA GLN A 102 2.61 -2.31 -34.16
C GLN A 102 3.86 -1.46 -34.38
N GLU A 103 4.99 -2.09 -34.08
CA GLU A 103 6.29 -1.67 -34.58
C GLU A 103 6.20 -1.67 -36.11
N SER A 104 5.88 -0.52 -36.72
CA SER A 104 6.17 -0.32 -38.14
C SER A 104 7.68 -0.14 -38.27
N ARG A 105 8.41 -1.26 -38.17
CA ARG A 105 9.74 -1.38 -38.77
C ARG A 105 9.56 -1.27 -40.28
N SER A 106 9.51 -0.05 -40.78
CA SER A 106 10.06 0.27 -42.10
C SER A 106 11.29 1.11 -41.81
N CYS A 107 12.37 0.42 -41.46
CA CYS A 107 13.69 0.89 -41.81
C CYS A 107 13.91 0.38 -43.24
N ASP A 108 13.23 0.97 -44.22
CA ASP A 108 13.57 0.69 -45.62
C ASP A 108 14.92 1.37 -45.87
N ASP A 109 15.94 0.50 -45.92
CA ASP A 109 17.27 0.76 -46.42
C ASP A 109 17.21 1.35 -47.84
N ALA A 110 18.26 2.14 -48.13
CA ALA A 110 18.72 2.62 -49.41
C ALA A 110 18.06 3.89 -49.98
N ASP A 111 18.82 4.99 -49.96
CA ASP A 111 19.47 5.36 -51.21
C ASP A 111 20.83 6.06 -51.03
N THR A 112 21.81 5.51 -51.73
CA THR A 112 23.16 6.05 -51.93
C THR A 112 23.09 7.08 -53.06
N HIS A 113 23.91 8.14 -53.04
CA HIS A 113 24.58 8.80 -54.19
C HIS A 113 25.01 10.22 -53.77
N ALA A 114 26.30 10.48 -53.49
CA ALA A 114 27.37 10.78 -54.46
C ALA A 114 27.26 12.16 -55.13
N ASN A 115 27.87 13.19 -54.52
CA ASN A 115 29.02 13.96 -55.05
C ASN A 115 29.36 15.13 -54.13
#